data_AF-A0A933B9F1-F1
#
_entry.id   AF-A0A933B9F1-F1
#
_cell.length_a   1.000
_cell.length_b   1.000
_cell.length_c   1.000
_cell.angle_alpha   90.00
_cell.angle_beta   90.00
_cell.angle_gamma   90.00
#
_symmetry.space_group_name_H-M   'P 1'
#
loop_
_entity.id
_entity.type
_entity.pdbx_description
1 polymer ?
#
loop_
_entity_poly.entity_id
_entity_poly.type
_entity_poly.pdbx_seq_one_letter_code
_entity_poly.pdbx_strand_id
1 'polypeptide(L)'
;SYHDDTARNGVSYRYRLTALPADPAFQSDVSEPVTPHPSWFDTAKGNVFAVITSFLVLLLYYISRAERGKTWSFRTIAGLNAIEEAIGRSTEMGKGVLYVPGVQDIDDIQTIASMIILGNVAKMTAKYETPLMVPTNSPAVYTVADEVVKGGYSDVGRIDAYRSDQVRYITTEQFAYVAAVNGMMLRERPAANLLLGAFFAESLLLAETGHETGAIQIAGTANVHQLPFFVVACDYTLIGEEYYAASAYLSKDARLLGSLKASDTVKILLVATIVIAAVLLTLGHSQLAEFFATQ
;
A
#
# COMPACT_ATOMS: atom_id res chain seq x y z
N SER A 1 -1.61 -34.01 -24.26
CA SER A 1 -0.15 -33.78 -24.31
C SER A 1 0.45 -34.18 -22.97
N TYR A 2 1.75 -34.50 -22.93
CA TYR A 2 2.48 -34.80 -21.71
C TYR A 2 3.73 -33.91 -21.68
N HIS A 3 3.96 -33.24 -20.55
CA HIS A 3 5.17 -32.47 -20.28
C HIS A 3 6.01 -33.21 -19.23
N ASP A 4 7.27 -33.46 -19.56
CA ASP A 4 8.23 -34.10 -18.65
C ASP A 4 9.03 -33.03 -17.90
N ASP A 5 8.57 -32.70 -16.69
CA ASP A 5 9.24 -31.73 -15.81
C ASP A 5 10.46 -32.33 -15.07
N THR A 6 10.78 -33.61 -15.31
CA THR A 6 11.89 -34.32 -14.65
C THR A 6 13.15 -34.44 -15.50
N ALA A 7 13.09 -34.01 -16.76
CA ALA A 7 14.19 -34.12 -17.70
C ALA A 7 15.38 -33.21 -17.30
N ARG A 8 16.60 -33.77 -17.30
CA ARG A 8 17.82 -33.03 -16.96
C ARG A 8 18.45 -32.42 -18.21
N ASN A 9 18.74 -31.11 -18.16
CA ASN A 9 19.40 -30.39 -19.25
C ASN A 9 20.69 -31.09 -19.70
N GLY A 10 20.87 -31.21 -21.01
CA GLY A 10 22.05 -31.86 -21.61
C GLY A 10 22.05 -33.39 -21.61
N VAL A 11 21.03 -34.04 -21.03
CA VAL A 11 20.85 -35.50 -21.09
C VAL A 11 19.84 -35.84 -22.19
N SER A 12 20.17 -36.78 -23.07
CA SER A 12 19.27 -37.17 -24.15
C SER A 12 18.23 -38.17 -23.68
N TYR A 13 16.95 -37.90 -23.96
CA TYR A 13 15.81 -38.75 -23.61
C TYR A 13 15.09 -39.25 -24.85
N ARG A 14 14.41 -40.39 -24.72
CA ARG A 14 13.49 -40.93 -25.72
C ARG A 14 12.17 -41.29 -25.04
N TYR A 15 11.06 -41.00 -25.68
CA TYR A 15 9.72 -41.22 -25.14
C TYR A 15 8.95 -42.24 -25.97
N ARG A 16 8.06 -42.99 -25.33
CA ARG A 16 7.10 -43.89 -25.98
C ARG A 16 5.78 -43.81 -25.22
N LEU A 17 4.66 -43.83 -25.94
CA LEU A 17 3.32 -43.92 -25.36
C LEU A 17 2.82 -45.36 -25.44
N THR A 18 2.25 -45.85 -24.34
CA THR A 18 1.67 -47.20 -24.24
C THR A 18 0.27 -47.10 -23.67
N ALA A 19 -0.73 -47.67 -24.33
CA ALA A 19 -2.09 -47.74 -23.81
C ALA A 19 -2.19 -48.72 -22.64
N LEU A 20 -3.05 -48.43 -21.65
CA LEU A 20 -3.33 -49.32 -20.51
C LEU A 20 -4.76 -49.89 -20.62
N PRO A 21 -4.98 -51.19 -20.37
CA PRO A 21 -3.98 -52.21 -19.97
C PRO A 21 -3.00 -52.52 -21.10
N ALA A 22 -1.75 -52.85 -20.73
CA ALA A 22 -0.63 -52.93 -21.67
C ALA A 22 -0.86 -54.00 -22.75
N ASP A 23 -1.25 -53.54 -23.93
CA ASP A 23 -1.41 -54.36 -25.13
C ASP A 23 -0.24 -54.06 -26.08
N PRO A 24 0.58 -55.06 -26.45
CA PRO A 24 1.66 -54.90 -27.42
C PRO A 24 1.19 -54.35 -28.78
N ALA A 25 -0.09 -54.50 -29.13
CA ALA A 25 -0.68 -53.98 -30.36
C ALA A 25 -0.91 -52.45 -30.34
N PHE A 26 -0.86 -51.81 -29.16
CA PHE A 26 -1.17 -50.38 -28.97
C PHE A 26 0.00 -49.63 -28.30
N GLN A 27 1.19 -49.75 -28.90
CA GLN A 27 2.38 -48.95 -28.55
C GLN A 27 2.71 -47.97 -29.67
N SER A 28 3.12 -46.75 -29.31
CA SER A 28 3.69 -45.81 -30.27
C SER A 28 5.12 -46.22 -30.65
N ASP A 29 5.63 -45.65 -31.74
CA ASP A 29 7.06 -45.66 -32.00
C ASP A 29 7.83 -44.91 -30.89
N VAL A 30 9.10 -45.26 -30.72
CA VAL A 30 10.01 -44.52 -29.83
C VAL A 30 10.38 -43.21 -30.51
N SER A 31 10.30 -42.10 -29.79
CA SER A 31 10.74 -40.82 -30.31
C SER A 31 12.22 -40.84 -30.66
N GLU A 32 12.62 -39.99 -31.61
CA GLU A 32 14.02 -39.63 -31.75
C GLU A 32 14.59 -39.08 -30.43
N PRO A 33 15.91 -39.22 -30.18
CA PRO A 33 16.53 -38.64 -29.00
C PRO A 33 16.35 -37.12 -28.98
N VAL A 34 15.74 -36.62 -27.91
CA VAL A 34 15.59 -35.18 -27.67
C VAL A 34 16.44 -34.81 -26.45
N THR A 35 17.20 -33.74 -26.56
CA THR A 35 18.01 -33.21 -25.47
C THR A 35 17.38 -31.89 -25.01
N PRO A 36 16.92 -31.79 -23.75
CA PRO A 36 16.38 -30.55 -23.22
C PRO A 36 17.52 -29.54 -23.05
N HIS A 37 17.21 -28.30 -23.39
CA HIS A 37 18.07 -27.14 -23.23
C HIS A 37 17.45 -26.17 -22.22
N PRO A 38 18.28 -25.41 -21.48
CA PRO A 38 17.76 -24.43 -20.53
C PRO A 38 16.90 -23.39 -21.26
N SER A 39 15.64 -23.31 -20.85
CA SER A 39 14.71 -22.26 -21.28
C SER A 39 14.90 -21.03 -20.39
N TRP A 40 15.75 -20.11 -20.81
CA TRP A 40 15.98 -18.84 -20.10
C TRP A 40 14.79 -17.87 -20.21
N PHE A 41 13.97 -18.02 -21.26
CA PHE A 41 12.81 -17.19 -21.51
C PHE A 41 11.62 -18.05 -21.90
N ASP A 42 10.58 -18.01 -21.09
CA ASP A 42 9.31 -18.67 -21.37
C ASP A 42 8.53 -17.86 -22.41
N THR A 43 8.61 -18.27 -23.67
CA THR A 43 7.92 -17.61 -24.78
C THR A 43 6.40 -17.64 -24.64
N ALA A 44 5.83 -18.57 -23.85
CA ALA A 44 4.40 -18.59 -23.57
C ALA A 44 3.95 -17.40 -22.72
N LYS A 45 4.87 -16.79 -21.97
CA LYS A 45 4.63 -15.61 -21.10
C LYS A 45 5.05 -14.29 -21.74
N GLY A 46 5.21 -14.26 -23.07
CA GLY A 46 5.58 -13.04 -23.80
C GLY A 46 4.61 -11.88 -23.61
N ASN A 47 3.31 -12.18 -23.45
CA ASN A 47 2.27 -11.20 -23.10
C ASN A 47 2.52 -10.53 -21.74
N VAL A 48 2.84 -11.32 -20.70
CA VAL A 48 3.16 -10.83 -19.36
C VAL A 48 4.39 -9.94 -19.40
N PHE A 49 5.44 -10.37 -20.11
CA PHE A 49 6.65 -9.57 -20.30
C PHE A 49 6.34 -8.22 -20.96
N ALA A 50 5.50 -8.20 -22.00
CA ALA A 50 5.11 -6.97 -22.68
C ALA A 50 4.32 -6.02 -21.76
N VAL A 51 3.40 -6.54 -20.94
CA VAL A 51 2.62 -5.75 -19.97
C VAL A 51 3.51 -5.17 -18.87
N ILE A 52 4.41 -5.97 -18.29
CA ILE A 52 5.33 -5.50 -17.25
C ILE A 52 6.27 -4.43 -17.82
N THR A 53 6.81 -4.67 -19.02
CA THR A 53 7.71 -3.72 -19.70
C THR A 53 6.99 -2.41 -20.01
N SER A 54 5.75 -2.46 -20.53
CA SER A 54 4.97 -1.25 -20.82
C SER A 54 4.64 -0.47 -19.55
N PHE A 55 4.31 -1.17 -18.45
CA PHE A 55 4.12 -0.56 -17.13
C PHE A 55 5.39 0.15 -16.65
N LEU A 56 6.55 -0.51 -16.71
CA LEU A 56 7.83 0.05 -16.30
C LEU A 56 8.21 1.30 -17.12
N VAL A 57 8.01 1.24 -18.45
CA VAL A 57 8.27 2.38 -19.34
C VAL A 57 7.35 3.56 -19.01
N LEU A 58 6.05 3.32 -18.78
CA LEU A 58 5.11 4.35 -18.39
C LEU A 58 5.46 4.95 -17.02
N LEU A 59 5.83 4.12 -16.05
CA LEU A 59 6.26 4.54 -14.73
C LEU A 59 7.46 5.49 -14.80
N LEU A 60 8.53 5.06 -15.48
CA LEU A 60 9.74 5.87 -15.65
C LEU A 60 9.46 7.15 -16.44
N TYR A 61 8.59 7.08 -17.45
CA TYR A 61 8.16 8.26 -18.22
C TYR A 61 7.48 9.31 -17.33
N TYR A 62 6.51 8.90 -16.51
CA TYR A 62 5.80 9.84 -15.64
C TYR A 62 6.68 10.37 -14.50
N ILE A 63 7.51 9.54 -13.89
CA ILE A 63 8.50 10.01 -12.90
C ILE A 63 9.42 11.06 -13.53
N SER A 64 10.00 10.78 -14.71
CA SER A 64 10.89 11.75 -15.37
C SER A 64 10.19 13.05 -15.74
N ARG A 65 8.91 12.99 -16.15
CA ARG A 65 8.10 14.20 -16.40
C ARG A 65 7.85 15.00 -15.11
N ALA A 66 7.57 14.31 -14.00
CA ALA A 66 7.33 14.94 -12.71
C ALA A 66 8.59 15.66 -12.21
N GLU A 67 9.74 14.98 -12.30
CA GLU A 67 11.05 15.54 -11.91
C GLU A 67 11.44 16.75 -12.78
N ARG A 68 10.97 16.82 -14.03
CA ARG A 68 11.11 18.01 -14.92
C ARG A 68 10.12 19.13 -14.63
N GLY A 69 9.37 19.06 -13.52
CA GLY A 69 8.43 20.09 -13.08
C GLY A 69 7.06 20.02 -13.74
N LYS A 70 6.71 18.93 -14.45
CA LYS A 70 5.34 18.77 -14.94
C LYS A 70 4.43 18.51 -13.75
N THR A 71 3.47 19.39 -13.55
CA THR A 71 2.40 19.21 -12.56
C THR A 71 1.17 18.59 -13.22
N TRP A 72 0.48 17.75 -12.47
CA TRP A 72 -0.85 17.24 -12.82
C TRP A 72 -1.82 17.63 -11.72
N SER A 73 -3.06 17.92 -12.12
CA SER A 73 -4.16 17.99 -11.17
C SER A 73 -4.59 16.56 -10.88
N PHE A 74 -4.61 16.16 -9.61
CA PHE A 74 -5.36 14.98 -9.21
C PHE A 74 -6.50 15.37 -8.26
N ARG A 75 -7.39 14.41 -7.98
CA ARG A 75 -8.55 14.64 -7.13
C ARG A 75 -8.10 15.02 -5.72
N THR A 76 -8.82 15.95 -5.11
CA THR A 76 -8.66 16.29 -3.69
C THR A 76 -9.08 15.10 -2.85
N ILE A 77 -8.27 14.74 -1.85
CA ILE A 77 -8.55 13.65 -0.92
C ILE A 77 -9.22 14.29 0.30
N ALA A 78 -10.49 14.00 0.55
CA ALA A 78 -11.27 14.66 1.61
C ALA A 78 -10.62 14.50 2.99
N GLY A 79 -10.12 13.30 3.31
CA GLY A 79 -9.43 13.05 4.58
C GLY A 79 -8.13 13.83 4.75
N LEU A 80 -7.54 14.39 3.68
CA LEU A 80 -6.33 15.20 3.80
C LEU A 80 -6.62 16.59 4.38
N ASN A 81 -7.67 17.26 3.89
CA ASN A 81 -8.11 18.55 4.42
C ASN A 81 -8.59 18.40 5.87
N ALA A 82 -9.21 17.26 6.19
CA ALA A 82 -9.65 16.95 7.54
C ALA A 82 -8.49 16.91 8.55
N ILE A 83 -7.28 16.47 8.15
CA ILE A 83 -6.11 16.44 9.06
C ILE A 83 -5.76 17.85 9.52
N GLU A 84 -5.67 18.80 8.59
CA GLU A 84 -5.36 20.21 8.93
C GLU A 84 -6.45 20.81 9.82
N GLU A 85 -7.72 20.58 9.51
CA GLU A 85 -8.86 21.02 10.31
C GLU A 85 -8.82 20.42 11.74
N ALA A 86 -8.56 19.11 11.85
CA ALA A 86 -8.52 18.42 13.12
C ALA A 86 -7.38 18.92 14.02
N ILE A 87 -6.21 19.21 13.45
CA ILE A 87 -5.09 19.82 14.20
C ILE A 87 -5.42 21.26 14.61
N GLY A 88 -6.04 22.04 13.72
CA GLY A 88 -6.51 23.39 14.03
C GLY A 88 -7.48 23.41 15.21
N ARG A 89 -8.51 22.56 15.15
CA ARG A 89 -9.47 22.37 16.26
C ARG A 89 -8.81 21.88 17.53
N SER A 90 -7.86 20.96 17.44
CA SER A 90 -7.10 20.49 18.59
C SER A 90 -6.37 21.63 19.30
N THR A 91 -5.78 22.54 18.51
CA THR A 91 -5.11 23.76 19.00
C THR A 91 -6.08 24.70 19.69
N GLU A 92 -7.22 25.00 19.04
CA GLU A 92 -8.27 25.86 19.61
C GLU A 92 -8.83 25.34 20.93
N MET A 93 -8.92 24.00 21.08
CA MET A 93 -9.40 23.34 22.30
C MET A 93 -8.30 23.18 23.37
N GLY A 94 -7.05 23.56 23.09
CA GLY A 94 -5.91 23.35 23.99
C GLY A 94 -5.62 21.88 24.28
N LYS A 95 -5.96 20.98 23.35
CA LYS A 95 -5.81 19.53 23.47
C LYS A 95 -4.79 18.99 22.48
N GLY A 96 -4.27 17.80 22.77
CA GLY A 96 -3.31 17.13 21.90
C GLY A 96 -3.93 16.35 20.74
N VAL A 97 -3.06 15.98 19.80
CA VAL A 97 -3.32 15.08 18.67
C VAL A 97 -2.63 13.76 18.96
N LEU A 98 -3.36 12.66 18.80
CA LEU A 98 -2.81 11.30 18.86
C LEU A 98 -2.62 10.78 17.43
N TYR A 99 -1.41 10.37 17.07
CA TYR A 99 -1.10 9.77 15.78
C TYR A 99 -0.69 8.30 15.96
N VAL A 100 -1.42 7.38 15.32
CA VAL A 100 -1.17 5.94 15.42
C VAL A 100 -0.75 5.42 14.04
N PRO A 101 0.51 4.97 13.86
CA PRO A 101 1.05 4.59 12.54
C PRO A 101 0.66 3.18 12.05
N GLY A 102 -0.33 2.54 12.69
CA GLY A 102 -0.66 1.13 12.46
C GLY A 102 0.00 0.18 13.46
N VAL A 103 -0.06 -1.12 13.16
CA VAL A 103 0.47 -2.22 13.99
C VAL A 103 1.48 -3.12 13.25
N GLN A 104 1.98 -2.70 12.09
CA GLN A 104 3.01 -3.44 11.37
C GLN A 104 4.38 -2.79 11.53
N ASP A 105 5.42 -3.52 11.15
CA ASP A 105 6.78 -3.01 11.15
C ASP A 105 7.05 -2.10 9.95
N ILE A 106 8.26 -1.53 9.88
CA ILE A 106 8.66 -0.56 8.85
C ILE A 106 8.82 -1.17 7.44
N ASP A 107 8.82 -2.50 7.33
CA ASP A 107 8.84 -3.20 6.04
C ASP A 107 7.47 -3.23 5.34
N ASP A 108 6.38 -2.92 6.06
CA ASP A 108 5.07 -2.74 5.48
C ASP A 108 4.94 -1.38 4.76
N ILE A 109 4.46 -1.44 3.52
CA ILE A 109 4.36 -0.26 2.63
C ILE A 109 3.41 0.79 3.22
N GLN A 110 2.37 0.38 3.96
CA GLN A 110 1.46 1.32 4.61
C GLN A 110 2.12 2.03 5.78
N THR A 111 2.96 1.34 6.56
CA THR A 111 3.76 1.95 7.63
C THR A 111 4.74 2.97 7.06
N ILE A 112 5.41 2.68 5.94
CA ILE A 112 6.28 3.64 5.25
C ILE A 112 5.49 4.88 4.81
N ALA A 113 4.32 4.69 4.19
CA ALA A 113 3.45 5.80 3.82
C ALA A 113 2.97 6.60 5.04
N SER A 114 2.74 5.94 6.18
CA SER A 114 2.38 6.59 7.44
C SER A 114 3.47 7.54 7.90
N MET A 115 4.74 7.14 7.81
CA MET A 115 5.87 8.00 8.22
C MET A 115 5.93 9.30 7.40
N ILE A 116 5.59 9.23 6.11
CA ILE A 116 5.52 10.43 5.25
C ILE A 116 4.40 11.37 5.72
N ILE A 117 3.23 10.81 6.06
CA ILE A 117 2.10 11.60 6.58
C ILE A 117 2.44 12.18 7.95
N LEU A 118 3.05 11.39 8.84
CA LEU A 118 3.51 11.81 10.16
C LEU A 118 4.47 13.00 10.08
N GLY A 119 5.40 13.01 9.12
CA GLY A 119 6.30 14.15 8.93
C GLY A 119 5.56 15.45 8.61
N ASN A 120 4.45 15.38 7.87
CA ASN A 120 3.61 16.55 7.61
C ASN A 120 2.79 16.94 8.85
N VAL A 121 2.21 15.96 9.55
CA VAL A 121 1.50 16.18 10.83
C VAL A 121 2.43 16.86 11.84
N ALA A 122 3.67 16.37 11.98
CA ALA A 122 4.67 16.93 12.88
C ALA A 122 4.97 18.41 12.57
N LYS A 123 5.14 18.76 11.28
CA LYS A 123 5.31 20.16 10.83
C LYS A 123 4.11 21.02 11.22
N MET A 124 2.90 20.52 11.00
CA MET A 124 1.66 21.25 11.34
C MET A 124 1.51 21.43 12.85
N THR A 125 1.66 20.37 13.64
CA THR A 125 1.57 20.45 15.10
C THR A 125 2.66 21.34 15.69
N ALA A 126 3.87 21.33 15.14
CA ALA A 126 4.94 22.23 15.58
C ALA A 126 4.64 23.70 15.27
N LYS A 127 4.08 23.98 14.09
CA LYS A 127 3.68 25.34 13.69
C LYS A 127 2.54 25.89 14.53
N TYR A 128 1.57 25.04 14.86
CA TYR A 128 0.38 25.41 15.66
C TYR A 128 0.58 25.24 17.17
N GLU A 129 1.78 24.81 17.60
CA GLU A 129 2.10 24.55 19.01
C GLU A 129 1.15 23.52 19.67
N THR A 130 0.67 22.56 18.87
CA THR A 130 -0.25 21.51 19.30
C THR A 130 0.54 20.33 19.90
N PRO A 131 0.19 19.82 21.10
CA PRO A 131 0.81 18.61 21.62
C PRO A 131 0.58 17.42 20.68
N LEU A 132 1.64 16.69 20.34
CA LEU A 132 1.61 15.48 19.52
C LEU A 132 2.02 14.25 20.35
N MET A 133 1.25 13.18 20.25
CA MET A 133 1.54 11.87 20.84
C MET A 133 1.58 10.81 19.75
N VAL A 134 2.67 10.05 19.68
CA VAL A 134 2.89 9.02 18.65
C VAL A 134 3.29 7.71 19.33
N PRO A 135 2.34 6.93 19.84
CA PRO A 135 2.63 5.57 20.27
C PRO A 135 3.02 4.72 19.05
N THR A 136 4.00 3.84 19.23
CA THR A 136 4.41 2.88 18.19
C THR A 136 4.49 1.47 18.78
N ASN A 137 4.24 0.47 17.93
CA ASN A 137 4.26 -0.93 18.33
C ASN A 137 5.56 -1.66 17.96
N SER A 138 6.43 -1.06 17.15
CA SER A 138 7.73 -1.63 16.77
C SER A 138 8.89 -0.72 17.20
N PRO A 139 10.01 -1.26 17.68
CA PRO A 139 11.23 -0.48 17.94
C PRO A 139 11.81 0.18 16.67
N ALA A 140 11.69 -0.46 15.51
CA ALA A 140 12.15 0.12 14.26
C ALA A 140 11.24 1.28 13.82
N VAL A 141 9.92 1.10 13.93
CA VAL A 141 8.94 2.17 13.68
C VAL A 141 9.13 3.33 14.67
N TYR A 142 9.39 3.05 15.95
CA TYR A 142 9.76 4.07 16.93
C TYR A 142 10.94 4.92 16.45
N THR A 143 12.04 4.27 16.06
CA THR A 143 13.28 4.95 15.65
C THR A 143 13.04 5.86 14.45
N VAL A 144 12.30 5.37 13.45
CA VAL A 144 11.98 6.17 12.26
C VAL A 144 11.01 7.29 12.59
N ALA A 145 9.96 7.02 13.38
CA ALA A 145 8.97 8.02 13.78
C ALA A 145 9.60 9.15 14.59
N ASP A 146 10.53 8.86 15.51
CA ASP A 146 11.26 9.84 16.32
C ASP A 146 12.04 10.82 15.41
N GLU A 147 12.81 10.29 14.47
CA GLU A 147 13.58 11.11 13.52
C GLU A 147 12.67 11.89 12.56
N VAL A 148 11.55 11.30 12.12
CA VAL A 148 10.56 11.98 11.28
C VAL A 148 9.91 13.15 12.02
N VAL A 149 9.50 12.96 13.28
CA VAL A 149 8.89 14.01 14.10
C VAL A 149 9.92 15.11 14.37
N LYS A 150 11.11 14.75 14.82
CA LYS A 150 12.21 15.69 15.07
C LYS A 150 12.59 16.48 13.82
N GLY A 151 12.70 15.81 12.67
CA GLY A 151 12.94 16.44 11.37
C GLY A 151 11.81 17.40 10.98
N GLY A 152 10.55 17.00 11.18
CA GLY A 152 9.39 17.86 10.94
C GLY A 152 9.40 19.15 11.78
N TYR A 153 9.78 19.06 13.05
CA TYR A 153 9.93 20.22 13.94
C TYR A 153 11.11 21.11 13.51
N SER A 154 12.23 20.49 13.10
CA SER A 154 13.40 21.20 12.58
C SER A 154 13.10 21.97 11.28
N ASP A 155 12.34 21.37 10.37
CA ASP A 155 11.98 21.96 9.07
C ASP A 155 11.18 23.27 9.18
N VAL A 156 10.44 23.44 10.29
CA VAL A 156 9.69 24.67 10.59
C VAL A 156 10.40 25.57 11.60
N GLY A 157 11.66 25.26 11.95
CA GLY A 157 12.47 26.07 12.86
C GLY A 157 12.01 26.02 14.33
N ARG A 158 11.26 24.99 14.73
CA ARG A 158 10.73 24.80 16.10
C ARG A 158 11.32 23.56 16.79
N ILE A 159 12.61 23.30 16.56
CA ILE A 159 13.32 22.16 17.17
C ILE A 159 13.36 22.27 18.70
N ASP A 160 13.28 23.48 19.25
CA ASP A 160 13.16 23.78 20.67
C ASP A 160 11.85 23.27 21.30
N ALA A 161 10.79 23.14 20.51
CA ALA A 161 9.50 22.61 20.94
C ALA A 161 9.43 21.08 20.87
N TYR A 162 10.41 20.43 20.24
CA TYR A 162 10.48 18.97 20.18
C TYR A 162 10.73 18.39 21.58
N ARG A 163 10.00 17.33 21.91
CA ARG A 163 10.25 16.57 23.14
C ARG A 163 10.44 15.10 22.82
N SER A 164 11.45 14.49 23.44
CA SER A 164 11.78 13.07 23.27
C SER A 164 10.72 12.11 23.80
N ASP A 165 9.67 12.63 24.45
CA ASP A 165 8.56 11.84 24.99
C ASP A 165 7.32 11.89 24.08
N GLN A 166 7.35 12.60 22.95
CA GLN A 166 6.23 12.66 22.00
C GLN A 166 6.05 11.33 21.26
N VAL A 167 7.15 10.68 20.89
CA VAL A 167 7.16 9.35 20.27
C VAL A 167 7.50 8.32 21.34
N ARG A 168 6.71 7.25 21.44
CA ARG A 168 6.92 6.22 22.48
C ARG A 168 6.73 4.83 21.92
N TYR A 169 7.77 4.01 22.03
CA TYR A 169 7.61 2.57 21.88
C TYR A 169 6.84 2.00 23.07
N ILE A 170 5.81 1.22 22.78
CA ILE A 170 4.94 0.63 23.81
C ILE A 170 5.20 -0.87 23.94
N THR A 171 4.87 -1.65 22.91
CA THR A 171 5.03 -3.11 22.85
C THR A 171 4.73 -3.62 21.45
N THR A 172 5.36 -4.73 21.06
CA THR A 172 5.07 -5.47 19.82
C THR A 172 3.81 -6.32 19.89
N GLU A 173 3.33 -6.63 21.09
CA GLU A 173 2.11 -7.42 21.28
C GLU A 173 0.86 -6.59 20.93
N GLN A 174 0.22 -6.92 19.81
CA GLN A 174 -0.86 -6.13 19.19
C GLN A 174 -1.96 -5.69 20.16
N PHE A 175 -2.56 -6.59 20.93
CA PHE A 175 -3.64 -6.21 21.85
C PHE A 175 -3.17 -5.50 23.11
N ALA A 176 -1.92 -5.76 23.56
CA ALA A 176 -1.33 -4.98 24.64
C ALA A 176 -1.03 -3.54 24.20
N TYR A 177 -0.58 -3.36 22.95
CA TYR A 177 -0.42 -2.06 22.32
C TYR A 177 -1.74 -1.31 22.27
N VAL A 178 -2.81 -1.96 21.79
CA VAL A 178 -4.15 -1.37 21.68
C VAL A 178 -4.70 -0.98 23.05
N ALA A 179 -4.56 -1.84 24.06
CA ALA A 179 -4.98 -1.53 25.43
C ALA A 179 -4.25 -0.29 25.98
N ALA A 180 -2.95 -0.15 25.70
CA ALA A 180 -2.17 1.01 26.11
C ALA A 180 -2.62 2.29 25.38
N VAL A 181 -2.86 2.22 24.06
CA VAL A 181 -3.34 3.36 23.26
C VAL A 181 -4.76 3.79 23.69
N ASN A 182 -5.67 2.84 23.91
CA ASN A 182 -7.00 3.13 24.46
C ASN A 182 -6.88 3.79 25.84
N GLY A 183 -5.99 3.29 26.70
CA GLY A 183 -5.70 3.92 27.99
C GLY A 183 -5.16 5.35 27.85
N MET A 184 -4.36 5.65 26.82
CA MET A 184 -3.92 7.02 26.51
C MET A 184 -5.08 7.90 26.06
N MET A 185 -5.95 7.43 25.16
CA MET A 185 -7.14 8.17 24.74
C MET A 185 -8.04 8.53 25.92
N LEU A 186 -8.28 7.58 26.83
CA LEU A 186 -9.15 7.78 28.00
C LEU A 186 -8.56 8.76 29.03
N ARG A 187 -7.24 8.74 29.25
CA ARG A 187 -6.57 9.63 30.22
C ARG A 187 -6.30 11.03 29.67
N GLU A 188 -5.69 11.10 28.49
CA GLU A 188 -5.21 12.36 27.91
C GLU A 188 -6.32 13.10 27.13
N ARG A 189 -7.36 12.37 26.69
CA ARG A 189 -8.52 12.90 25.95
C ARG A 189 -8.12 13.84 24.80
N PRO A 190 -7.28 13.38 23.85
CA PRO A 190 -6.90 14.17 22.68
C PRO A 190 -8.14 14.68 21.94
N ALA A 191 -8.03 15.83 21.26
CA ALA A 191 -9.14 16.34 20.46
C ALA A 191 -9.22 15.68 19.07
N ALA A 192 -8.13 15.11 18.59
CA ALA A 192 -8.07 14.38 17.33
C ALA A 192 -7.22 13.12 17.44
N ASN A 193 -7.72 12.02 16.87
CA ASN A 193 -6.94 10.80 16.64
C ASN A 193 -6.77 10.59 15.13
N LEU A 194 -5.52 10.40 14.73
CA LEU A 194 -5.11 10.11 13.36
C LEU A 194 -4.65 8.64 13.32
N LEU A 195 -5.52 7.77 12.81
CA LEU A 195 -5.30 6.32 12.71
C LEU A 195 -4.86 5.97 11.28
N LEU A 196 -3.57 6.13 10.98
CA LEU A 196 -3.05 6.10 9.61
C LEU A 196 -1.95 5.04 9.47
N GLY A 197 -2.26 3.90 8.84
CA GLY A 197 -1.32 2.78 8.78
C GLY A 197 -1.93 1.44 8.39
N ALA A 198 -1.16 0.37 8.58
CA ALA A 198 -1.65 -0.99 8.48
C ALA A 198 -2.38 -1.37 9.78
N PHE A 199 -3.70 -1.54 9.69
CA PHE A 199 -4.55 -1.96 10.81
C PHE A 199 -5.26 -3.28 10.53
N PHE A 200 -5.59 -4.02 11.59
CA PHE A 200 -6.26 -5.32 11.56
C PHE A 200 -7.41 -5.33 12.58
N ALA A 201 -7.55 -6.40 13.35
CA ALA A 201 -8.65 -6.64 14.30
C ALA A 201 -8.86 -5.52 15.33
N GLU A 202 -7.84 -4.70 15.58
CA GLU A 202 -7.86 -3.57 16.50
C GLU A 202 -8.56 -2.33 15.98
N SER A 203 -8.87 -2.26 14.68
CA SER A 203 -9.42 -1.05 14.04
C SER A 203 -10.65 -0.52 14.78
N LEU A 204 -11.61 -1.40 15.09
CA LEU A 204 -12.83 -1.03 15.80
C LEU A 204 -12.56 -0.66 17.27
N LEU A 205 -11.62 -1.34 17.94
CA LEU A 205 -11.30 -1.07 19.36
C LEU A 205 -10.71 0.33 19.55
N LEU A 206 -9.83 0.75 18.64
CA LEU A 206 -9.24 2.08 18.62
C LEU A 206 -10.28 3.14 18.26
N ALA A 207 -11.05 2.89 17.19
CA ALA A 207 -12.04 3.86 16.70
C ALA A 207 -13.18 4.11 17.70
N GLU A 208 -13.71 3.06 18.32
CA GLU A 208 -14.79 3.17 19.33
C GLU A 208 -14.32 3.97 20.55
N THR A 209 -13.10 3.71 21.04
CA THR A 209 -12.56 4.45 22.19
C THR A 209 -12.34 5.93 21.83
N GLY A 210 -11.87 6.19 20.61
CA GLY A 210 -11.75 7.55 20.08
C GLY A 210 -13.09 8.28 20.02
N HIS A 211 -14.13 7.60 19.52
CA HIS A 211 -15.49 8.11 19.48
C HIS A 211 -16.04 8.39 20.89
N GLU A 212 -15.88 7.47 21.84
CA GLU A 212 -16.32 7.60 23.24
C GLU A 212 -15.67 8.80 23.94
N THR A 213 -14.40 9.10 23.62
CA THR A 213 -13.69 10.26 24.17
C THR A 213 -14.09 11.59 23.52
N GLY A 214 -14.86 11.56 22.44
CA GLY A 214 -15.32 12.72 21.67
C GLY A 214 -14.24 13.34 20.80
N ALA A 215 -13.20 12.58 20.45
CA ALA A 215 -12.11 13.02 19.58
C ALA A 215 -12.52 12.88 18.11
N ILE A 216 -12.17 13.85 17.27
CA ILE A 216 -12.30 13.72 15.81
C ILE A 216 -11.43 12.54 15.37
N GLN A 217 -12.00 11.60 14.63
CA GLN A 217 -11.28 10.43 14.14
C GLN A 217 -11.04 10.56 12.64
N ILE A 218 -9.76 10.52 12.25
CA ILE A 218 -9.36 10.41 10.84
C ILE A 218 -8.58 9.13 10.70
N ALA A 219 -9.11 8.20 9.93
CA ALA A 219 -8.51 6.90 9.70
C ALA A 219 -8.04 6.74 8.25
N GLY A 220 -7.13 5.79 8.03
CA GLY A 220 -6.65 5.46 6.70
C GLY A 220 -5.88 4.16 6.69
N THR A 221 -6.29 3.25 5.81
CA THR A 221 -5.64 1.96 5.62
C THR A 221 -5.91 1.43 4.21
N ALA A 222 -4.99 0.62 3.69
CA ALA A 222 -5.17 -0.17 2.49
C ALA A 222 -5.75 -1.57 2.75
N ASN A 223 -5.94 -1.95 4.01
CA ASN A 223 -6.51 -3.23 4.39
C ASN A 223 -8.04 -3.24 4.18
N VAL A 224 -8.48 -3.81 3.06
CA VAL A 224 -9.88 -3.81 2.63
C VAL A 224 -10.86 -4.38 3.66
N HIS A 225 -10.42 -5.36 4.46
CA HIS A 225 -11.25 -5.99 5.49
C HIS A 225 -11.52 -5.09 6.70
N GLN A 226 -10.70 -4.05 6.91
CA GLN A 226 -10.84 -3.14 8.06
C GLN A 226 -11.56 -1.83 7.71
N LEU A 227 -11.59 -1.48 6.43
CA LEU A 227 -12.27 -0.27 5.96
C LEU A 227 -13.71 -0.12 6.47
N PRO A 228 -14.56 -1.18 6.54
CA PRO A 228 -15.92 -1.02 7.06
C PRO A 228 -15.97 -0.51 8.49
N PHE A 229 -15.02 -0.89 9.35
CA PHE A 229 -14.98 -0.44 10.74
C PHE A 229 -14.64 1.05 10.81
N PHE A 230 -13.61 1.49 10.09
CA PHE A 230 -13.23 2.91 10.08
C PHE A 230 -14.27 3.79 9.41
N VAL A 231 -14.87 3.35 8.30
CA VAL A 231 -15.91 4.12 7.60
C VAL A 231 -17.13 4.36 8.50
N VAL A 232 -17.47 3.42 9.38
CA VAL A 232 -18.61 3.55 10.29
C VAL A 232 -18.26 4.29 11.58
N ALA A 233 -17.04 4.10 12.12
CA ALA A 233 -16.65 4.60 13.42
C ALA A 233 -15.82 5.91 13.39
N CYS A 234 -15.35 6.35 12.22
CA CYS A 234 -14.54 7.56 12.08
C CYS A 234 -15.21 8.64 11.24
N ASP A 235 -14.90 9.92 11.52
CA ASP A 235 -15.44 11.06 10.77
C ASP A 235 -14.96 11.09 9.31
N TYR A 236 -13.70 10.71 9.09
CA TYR A 236 -13.10 10.58 7.76
C TYR A 236 -12.27 9.31 7.66
N THR A 237 -12.38 8.62 6.53
CA THR A 237 -11.58 7.42 6.24
C THR A 237 -10.95 7.52 4.86
N LEU A 238 -9.62 7.41 4.79
CA LEU A 238 -8.88 7.23 3.54
C LEU A 238 -8.96 5.77 3.11
N ILE A 239 -9.55 5.53 1.94
CA ILE A 239 -9.85 4.17 1.47
C ILE A 239 -8.80 3.70 0.47
N GLY A 240 -8.06 2.63 0.81
CA GLY A 240 -7.26 1.90 -0.16
C GLY A 240 -6.15 2.76 -0.77
N GLU A 241 -6.26 3.02 -2.07
CA GLU A 241 -5.32 3.85 -2.83
C GLU A 241 -5.25 5.31 -2.36
N GLU A 242 -6.31 5.82 -1.73
CA GLU A 242 -6.34 7.18 -1.20
C GLU A 242 -5.29 7.39 -0.11
N TYR A 243 -5.04 6.35 0.68
CA TYR A 243 -4.03 6.36 1.71
C TYR A 243 -2.62 6.57 1.12
N TYR A 244 -2.27 5.84 0.05
CA TYR A 244 -1.00 6.01 -0.64
C TYR A 244 -0.92 7.32 -1.43
N ALA A 245 -2.04 7.77 -2.00
CA ALA A 245 -2.09 9.05 -2.68
C ALA A 245 -1.86 10.20 -1.68
N ALA A 246 -2.40 10.12 -0.46
CA ALA A 246 -2.24 11.14 0.57
C ALA A 246 -0.77 11.38 0.92
N SER A 247 0.04 10.32 1.05
CA SER A 247 1.48 10.46 1.32
C SER A 247 2.24 11.13 0.14
N ALA A 248 1.87 10.81 -1.10
CA ALA A 248 2.43 11.46 -2.29
C ALA A 248 2.07 12.95 -2.36
N TYR A 249 0.84 13.30 -2.02
CA TYR A 249 0.37 14.69 -2.01
C TYR A 249 1.03 15.54 -0.94
N LEU A 250 1.17 14.99 0.27
CA LEU A 250 1.74 15.70 1.41
C LEU A 250 3.24 15.93 1.30
N SER A 251 3.98 14.94 0.77
CA SER A 251 5.43 15.08 0.53
C SER A 251 5.74 16.03 -0.62
N LYS A 252 4.81 16.20 -1.58
CA LYS A 252 5.04 16.85 -2.87
C LYS A 252 6.25 16.25 -3.62
N ASP A 253 6.58 14.99 -3.33
CA ASP A 253 7.70 14.30 -3.96
C ASP A 253 7.35 13.97 -5.42
N ALA A 254 8.20 14.42 -6.35
CA ALA A 254 7.97 14.25 -7.77
C ALA A 254 7.89 12.76 -8.18
N ARG A 255 8.66 11.88 -7.55
CA ARG A 255 8.66 10.44 -7.86
C ARG A 255 7.39 9.78 -7.39
N LEU A 256 6.90 10.13 -6.21
CA LEU A 256 5.62 9.61 -5.69
C LEU A 256 4.44 10.10 -6.55
N LEU A 257 4.42 11.39 -6.90
CA LEU A 257 3.38 11.95 -7.77
C LEU A 257 3.41 11.36 -9.19
N GLY A 258 4.61 11.18 -9.75
CA GLY A 258 4.79 10.52 -11.05
C GLY A 258 4.34 9.05 -11.02
N SER A 259 4.65 8.33 -9.96
CA SER A 259 4.21 6.94 -9.75
C SER A 259 2.69 6.83 -9.61
N LEU A 260 2.07 7.75 -8.88
CA LEU A 260 0.61 7.84 -8.76
C LEU A 260 -0.02 8.04 -10.14
N LYS A 261 0.51 8.97 -10.95
CA LYS A 261 -0.01 9.23 -12.30
C LYS A 261 0.15 8.04 -13.24
N ALA A 262 1.27 7.33 -13.15
CA ALA A 262 1.50 6.10 -13.92
C ALA A 262 0.48 5.03 -13.55
N SER A 263 0.28 4.79 -12.26
CA SER A 263 -0.70 3.81 -11.74
C SER A 263 -2.10 4.12 -12.24
N ASP A 264 -2.56 5.37 -12.13
CA ASP A 264 -3.88 5.77 -12.61
C ASP A 264 -4.04 5.60 -14.13
N THR A 265 -3.00 5.93 -14.90
CA THR A 265 -3.01 5.76 -16.36
C THR A 265 -3.15 4.29 -16.73
N VAL A 266 -2.40 3.41 -16.06
CA VAL A 266 -2.42 1.97 -16.30
C VAL A 266 -3.78 1.37 -15.94
N LYS A 267 -4.38 1.78 -14.82
CA LYS A 267 -5.74 1.35 -14.45
C LYS A 267 -6.76 1.76 -15.52
N ILE A 268 -6.70 2.99 -16.02
CA ILE A 268 -7.61 3.46 -17.08
C ILE A 268 -7.43 2.61 -18.35
N LEU A 269 -6.19 2.38 -18.78
CA LEU A 269 -5.90 1.55 -19.95
C LEU A 269 -6.38 0.10 -19.75
N LEU A 270 -6.20 -0.45 -18.56
CA LEU A 270 -6.64 -1.80 -18.22
C LEU A 270 -8.17 -1.91 -18.23
N VAL A 271 -8.88 -0.96 -17.62
CA VAL A 271 -10.35 -0.89 -17.67
C VAL A 271 -10.84 -0.77 -19.11
N ALA A 272 -10.24 0.11 -19.91
CA ALA A 272 -10.59 0.24 -21.32
C ALA A 272 -10.36 -1.07 -22.09
N THR A 273 -9.24 -1.74 -21.84
CA THR A 273 -8.90 -3.03 -22.46
C THR A 273 -9.91 -4.11 -22.07
N ILE A 274 -10.31 -4.19 -20.80
CA ILE A 274 -11.34 -5.13 -20.32
C ILE A 274 -12.67 -4.88 -21.02
N VAL A 275 -13.10 -3.62 -21.12
CA VAL A 275 -14.36 -3.26 -21.77
C VAL A 275 -14.32 -3.63 -23.26
N ILE A 276 -13.22 -3.32 -23.96
CA ILE A 276 -13.04 -3.69 -25.37
C ILE A 276 -13.03 -5.20 -25.54
N ALA A 277 -12.31 -5.94 -24.69
CA ALA A 277 -12.26 -7.40 -24.73
C ALA A 277 -13.64 -8.03 -24.51
N ALA A 278 -14.42 -7.51 -23.56
CA ALA A 278 -15.78 -7.98 -23.29
C ALA A 278 -16.71 -7.77 -24.50
N VAL A 279 -16.63 -6.61 -25.15
CA VAL A 279 -17.43 -6.32 -26.36
C VAL A 279 -17.00 -7.22 -27.52
N LEU A 280 -15.70 -7.34 -27.80
CA LEU A 280 -15.19 -8.20 -28.87
C LEU A 280 -15.57 -9.66 -28.67
N LEU A 281 -15.46 -10.17 -27.44
CA LEU A 281 -15.85 -11.53 -27.10
C LEU A 281 -17.35 -11.75 -27.31
N THR A 282 -18.20 -10.77 -26.96
CA THR A 282 -19.65 -10.81 -27.20
C THR A 282 -19.97 -10.85 -28.70
N LEU A 283 -19.16 -10.22 -29.55
CA LEU A 283 -19.28 -10.25 -31.01
C LEU A 283 -18.64 -11.49 -31.67
N GLY A 284 -18.11 -12.43 -30.87
CA GLY A 284 -17.50 -13.67 -31.37
C GLY A 284 -16.00 -13.57 -31.70
N HIS A 285 -15.34 -12.45 -31.38
CA HIS A 285 -13.90 -12.28 -31.54
C HIS A 285 -13.15 -12.57 -30.23
N SER A 286 -12.63 -13.79 -30.08
CA SER A 286 -11.94 -14.25 -28.86
C SER A 286 -10.45 -13.87 -28.77
N GLN A 287 -9.85 -13.34 -29.84
CA GLN A 287 -8.41 -13.13 -29.97
C GLN A 287 -7.79 -12.31 -28.83
N LEU A 288 -8.45 -11.23 -28.41
CA LEU A 288 -7.97 -10.38 -27.32
C LEU A 288 -8.10 -11.07 -25.96
N ALA A 289 -9.16 -11.86 -25.76
CA ALA A 289 -9.33 -12.65 -24.54
C ALA A 289 -8.30 -13.79 -24.48
N GLU A 290 -8.04 -14.47 -25.60
CA GLU A 290 -7.00 -15.50 -25.73
C GLU A 290 -5.60 -14.96 -25.48
N PHE A 291 -5.31 -13.72 -25.88
CA PHE A 291 -4.04 -13.05 -25.58
C PHE A 291 -3.82 -12.88 -24.07
N PHE A 292 -4.88 -12.67 -23.28
CA PHE A 292 -4.81 -12.53 -21.82
C PHE A 292 -5.12 -13.82 -21.06
N ALA A 293 -5.63 -14.85 -21.73
CA ALA A 293 -5.78 -16.18 -21.18
C ALA A 293 -4.38 -16.78 -21.00
N THR A 294 -3.76 -16.51 -19.86
CA THR A 294 -2.51 -17.16 -19.47
C THR A 294 -2.71 -18.67 -19.44
N GLN A 295 -1.95 -19.40 -20.26
CA GLN A 295 -1.77 -20.85 -20.17
C GLN A 295 -0.88 -21.23 -18.99
#